data_AF-A0A2S6R1S4-F1
#
_entry.id   AF-A0A2S6R1S4-F1
#
_cell.length_a   1.000
_cell.length_b   1.000
_cell.length_c   1.000
_cell.angle_alpha   90.00
_cell.angle_beta   90.00
_cell.angle_gamma   90.00
#
_symmetry.space_group_name_H-M   'P 1'
#
loop_
_entity.id
_entity.type
_entity.pdbx_description
1 polymer ?
#
loop_
_entity_poly.entity_id
_entity_poly.type
_entity_poly.pdbx_seq_one_letter_code
_entity_poly.pdbx_strand_id
1 'polypeptide(L)'
;MADRRPPQFRTAVSGLKWPAMPARHAAHTMALLYQLEHSQWLPEKDLERLQFRQIQLLLRHAFKTVPYYRERQEAWGIDLERTITPETLRRHIPVLTRSEIQDLGDVLVSEEVPDSHGGRGEVFTSGSTGRPIRVVKNELSETFWNALTVRDHLWHRDPNLRLASIRPLSGDMASYPDGKLIDNWGGMMAHALATGPSGLLNIGTRIEDQVEWLQRFDPAYILTYPGNIQAIAIYCERH
;
A
#
# COMPACT_ATOMS: atom_id res chain seq x y z
N MET A 1 -4.65 -23.57 -4.85
CA MET A 1 -3.37 -23.08 -4.28
C MET A 1 -2.33 -24.22 -4.16
N ALA A 2 -2.29 -25.15 -5.12
CA ALA A 2 -1.31 -26.23 -5.13
C ALA A 2 -0.21 -25.85 -6.12
N ASP A 3 1.06 -25.99 -5.69
CA ASP A 3 2.31 -25.82 -6.45
C ASP A 3 3.04 -24.46 -6.42
N ARG A 4 2.70 -23.56 -5.49
CA ARG A 4 3.59 -22.41 -5.19
C ARG A 4 4.65 -22.84 -4.18
N ARG A 5 5.93 -22.69 -4.52
CA ARG A 5 7.01 -22.83 -3.53
C ARG A 5 6.80 -21.79 -2.43
N PRO A 6 7.04 -22.14 -1.15
CA PRO A 6 6.90 -21.18 -0.08
C PRO A 6 7.84 -19.99 -0.32
N PRO A 7 7.43 -18.76 0.04
CA PRO A 7 8.28 -17.59 -0.11
C PRO A 7 9.56 -17.79 0.71
N GLN A 8 10.70 -17.47 0.09
CA GLN A 8 11.99 -17.52 0.78
C GLN A 8 12.21 -16.20 1.53
N PHE A 9 12.65 -16.27 2.77
CA PHE A 9 12.89 -15.09 3.60
C PHE A 9 14.36 -14.70 3.58
N ARG A 10 14.63 -13.38 3.63
CA ARG A 10 16.00 -12.86 3.74
C ARG A 10 16.41 -12.75 5.20
N THR A 11 17.62 -13.21 5.48
CA THR A 11 18.28 -13.04 6.78
C THR A 11 19.14 -11.78 6.78
N ALA A 12 19.08 -11.02 7.86
CA ALA A 12 19.98 -9.89 8.13
C ALA A 12 21.16 -10.29 9.02
N VAL A 13 21.23 -11.55 9.45
CA VAL A 13 22.24 -12.06 10.39
C VAL A 13 23.29 -12.85 9.62
N SER A 14 24.55 -12.41 9.71
CA SER A 14 25.69 -13.09 9.10
C SER A 14 25.80 -14.53 9.63
N GLY A 15 25.98 -15.50 8.74
CA GLY A 15 26.10 -16.92 9.08
C GLY A 15 24.78 -17.66 9.35
N LEU A 16 23.65 -16.96 9.51
CA LEU A 16 22.34 -17.57 9.76
C LEU A 16 21.51 -17.62 8.48
N LYS A 17 21.47 -18.77 7.79
CA LYS A 17 20.64 -18.94 6.58
C LYS A 17 19.21 -19.40 6.87
N TRP A 18 19.02 -20.24 7.90
CA TRP A 18 17.72 -20.79 8.30
C TRP A 18 17.69 -21.10 9.81
N PRO A 19 16.62 -20.75 10.55
CA PRO A 19 15.53 -19.86 10.13
C PRO A 19 16.04 -18.45 9.81
N ALA A 20 15.47 -17.83 8.77
CA ALA A 20 15.90 -16.49 8.38
C ALA A 20 15.45 -15.47 9.44
N MET A 21 16.36 -14.59 9.85
CA MET A 21 16.05 -13.52 10.79
C MET A 21 16.00 -12.18 10.06
N PRO A 22 14.82 -11.57 9.87
CA PRO A 22 14.70 -10.31 9.14
C PRO A 22 15.36 -9.16 9.89
N ALA A 23 15.71 -8.10 9.16
CA ALA A 23 16.13 -6.85 9.78
C ALA A 23 15.00 -6.25 10.63
N ARG A 24 15.33 -5.38 11.59
CA ARG A 24 14.35 -4.82 12.55
C ARG A 24 13.13 -4.19 11.88
N HIS A 25 13.33 -3.41 10.81
CA HIS A 25 12.23 -2.78 10.08
C HIS A 25 11.32 -3.79 9.37
N ALA A 26 11.88 -4.89 8.86
CA ALA A 26 11.12 -5.97 8.26
C ALA A 26 10.40 -6.83 9.32
N ALA A 27 10.93 -6.94 10.54
CA ALA A 27 10.32 -7.73 11.62
C ALA A 27 8.91 -7.24 12.00
N HIS A 28 8.69 -5.93 12.14
CA HIS A 28 7.36 -5.38 12.42
C HIS A 28 6.38 -5.66 11.28
N THR A 29 6.82 -5.47 10.03
CA THR A 29 6.02 -5.78 8.84
C THR A 29 5.63 -7.26 8.81
N MET A 30 6.57 -8.16 9.13
CA MET A 30 6.34 -9.60 9.19
C MET A 30 5.37 -10.00 10.30
N ALA A 31 5.44 -9.35 11.46
CA ALA A 31 4.49 -9.58 12.56
C ALA A 31 3.07 -9.10 12.22
N LEU A 32 2.94 -7.99 11.48
CA LEU A 32 1.65 -7.55 10.95
C LEU A 32 1.13 -8.51 9.88
N LEU A 33 1.99 -8.91 8.94
CA LEU A 33 1.64 -9.88 7.90
C LEU A 33 1.13 -11.19 8.52
N TYR A 34 1.81 -11.72 9.53
CA TYR A 34 1.36 -12.91 10.25
C TYR A 34 -0.06 -12.74 10.80
N GLN A 35 -0.35 -11.63 11.47
CA GLN A 35 -1.70 -11.36 11.99
C GLN A 35 -2.74 -11.25 10.88
N LEU A 36 -2.40 -10.60 9.77
CA LEU A 36 -3.28 -10.43 8.60
C LEU A 36 -3.55 -11.76 7.87
N GLU A 37 -2.55 -12.64 7.78
CA GLU A 37 -2.69 -13.96 7.18
C GLU A 37 -3.60 -14.89 7.99
N HIS A 38 -3.70 -14.66 9.30
CA HIS A 38 -4.65 -15.39 10.16
C HIS A 38 -6.04 -14.73 10.14
N SER A 39 -6.10 -13.41 10.23
CA SER A 39 -7.38 -12.69 10.35
C SER A 39 -8.25 -12.81 9.09
N GLN A 40 -7.64 -13.08 7.94
CA GLN A 40 -8.34 -13.25 6.67
C GLN A 40 -9.26 -14.47 6.59
N TRP A 41 -9.02 -15.46 7.45
CA TRP A 41 -9.79 -16.69 7.52
C TRP A 41 -10.77 -16.71 8.70
N LEU A 42 -10.83 -15.61 9.47
CA LEU A 42 -11.78 -15.51 10.57
C LEU A 42 -13.22 -15.44 10.05
N PRO A 43 -14.19 -15.95 10.84
CA PRO A 43 -15.59 -15.66 10.61
C PRO A 43 -15.83 -14.15 10.56
N GLU A 44 -16.75 -13.72 9.70
CA GLU A 44 -17.12 -12.32 9.49
C GLU A 44 -17.35 -11.55 10.81
N LYS A 45 -18.12 -12.14 11.73
CA LYS A 45 -18.42 -11.54 13.03
C LYS A 45 -17.19 -11.32 13.92
N ASP A 46 -16.20 -12.20 13.83
CA ASP A 46 -14.96 -12.07 14.59
C ASP A 46 -14.07 -10.98 13.99
N LEU A 47 -14.00 -10.89 12.66
CA LEU A 47 -13.30 -9.82 11.97
C LEU A 47 -13.94 -8.45 12.25
N GLU A 48 -15.26 -8.36 12.19
CA GLU A 48 -16.01 -7.14 12.51
C GLU A 48 -15.72 -6.69 13.95
N ARG A 49 -15.75 -7.61 14.92
CA ARG A 49 -15.41 -7.28 16.31
C ARG A 49 -14.00 -6.67 16.45
N LEU A 50 -13.02 -7.20 15.72
CA LEU A 50 -11.65 -6.66 15.72
C LEU A 50 -11.59 -5.28 15.06
N GLN A 51 -12.29 -5.08 13.95
CA GLN A 51 -12.38 -3.78 13.26
C GLN A 51 -13.02 -2.72 14.17
N PHE A 52 -14.13 -3.04 14.82
CA PHE A 52 -14.83 -2.08 15.69
C PHE A 52 -14.09 -1.78 16.99
N ARG A 53 -13.30 -2.72 17.51
CA ARG A 53 -12.33 -2.42 18.58
C ARG A 53 -11.34 -1.34 18.15
N GLN A 54 -10.81 -1.41 16.92
CA GLN A 54 -9.85 -0.42 16.42
C GLN A 54 -10.54 0.91 16.05
N ILE A 55 -11.73 0.87 15.46
CA ILE A 55 -12.53 2.07 15.12
C ILE A 55 -12.86 2.87 16.37
N GLN A 56 -13.20 2.22 17.49
CA GLN A 56 -13.47 2.93 18.74
C GLN A 56 -12.25 3.70 19.26
N LEU A 57 -11.04 3.14 19.14
CA LEU A 57 -9.79 3.84 19.45
C LEU A 57 -9.53 5.01 18.48
N LEU A 58 -9.78 4.79 17.18
CA LEU A 58 -9.64 5.83 16.16
C LEU A 58 -10.58 7.01 16.41
N LEU A 59 -11.86 6.76 16.73
CA LEU A 59 -12.83 7.82 17.03
C LEU A 59 -12.44 8.58 18.31
N ARG A 60 -12.01 7.88 19.36
CA ARG A 60 -11.48 8.53 20.58
C ARG A 60 -10.31 9.46 20.27
N HIS A 61 -9.38 9.01 19.43
CA HIS A 61 -8.28 9.87 18.98
C HIS A 61 -8.79 11.05 18.16
N ALA A 62 -9.56 10.81 17.10
CA ALA A 62 -10.05 11.83 16.19
C ALA A 62 -10.86 12.93 16.90
N PHE A 63 -11.80 12.55 17.77
CA PHE A 63 -12.57 13.52 18.55
C PHE A 63 -11.72 14.29 19.56
N LYS A 64 -10.63 13.69 20.07
CA LYS A 64 -9.71 14.38 20.96
C LYS A 64 -8.78 15.34 20.21
N THR A 65 -8.24 14.95 19.06
CA THR A 65 -7.03 15.59 18.50
C THR A 65 -7.22 16.24 17.13
N VAL A 66 -8.32 15.98 16.44
CA VAL A 66 -8.61 16.56 15.11
C VAL A 66 -9.70 17.63 15.24
N PRO A 67 -9.42 18.91 14.96
CA PRO A 67 -10.36 20.01 15.17
C PRO A 67 -11.74 19.77 14.55
N TYR A 68 -11.76 19.34 13.28
CA TYR A 68 -13.00 19.07 12.55
C TYR A 68 -13.93 18.07 13.26
N TYR A 69 -13.36 16.95 13.75
CA TYR A 69 -14.15 15.90 14.40
C TYR A 69 -14.53 16.30 15.83
N ARG A 70 -13.61 16.95 16.57
CA ARG A 70 -13.84 17.43 17.93
C ARG A 70 -15.11 18.29 18.03
N GLU A 71 -15.27 19.25 17.12
CA GLU A 71 -16.43 20.16 17.07
C GLU A 71 -17.76 19.45 16.74
N ARG A 72 -17.70 18.23 16.22
CA ARG A 72 -18.87 17.49 15.72
C ARG A 72 -19.30 16.33 16.60
N GLN A 73 -18.50 15.93 17.59
CA GLN A 73 -18.81 14.76 18.43
C GLN A 73 -20.21 14.86 19.06
N GLU A 74 -20.52 16.00 19.67
CA GLU A 74 -21.82 16.24 20.32
C GLU A 74 -22.96 16.29 19.29
N ALA A 75 -22.78 17.03 18.20
CA ALA A 75 -23.76 17.15 17.12
C ALA A 75 -24.06 15.80 16.43
N TRP A 76 -23.05 14.93 16.34
CA TRP A 76 -23.20 13.57 15.81
C TRP A 76 -23.79 12.61 16.84
N GLY A 77 -23.88 12.98 18.12
CA GLY A 77 -24.47 12.16 19.17
C GLY A 77 -23.71 10.85 19.42
N ILE A 78 -22.40 10.83 19.19
CA ILE A 78 -21.56 9.65 19.38
C ILE A 78 -21.04 9.60 20.81
N ASP A 79 -21.59 8.65 21.58
CA ASP A 79 -21.16 8.31 22.94
C ASP A 79 -20.05 7.24 22.88
N LEU A 80 -18.82 7.65 23.18
CA LEU A 80 -17.64 6.79 23.14
C LEU A 80 -17.54 5.81 24.32
N GLU A 81 -18.40 5.95 25.33
CA GLU A 81 -18.52 4.99 26.44
C GLU A 81 -19.39 3.79 26.06
N ARG A 82 -20.13 3.88 24.95
CA ARG A 82 -20.86 2.77 24.35
C ARG A 82 -20.03 2.07 23.29
N THR A 83 -20.34 0.80 23.06
CA THR A 83 -19.77 0.04 21.94
C THR A 83 -20.18 0.68 20.61
N ILE A 84 -19.20 1.03 19.79
CA ILE A 84 -19.45 1.51 18.42
C ILE A 84 -19.82 0.31 17.55
N THR A 85 -20.91 0.44 16.79
CA THR A 85 -21.43 -0.59 15.87
C THR A 85 -21.41 -0.09 14.42
N PRO A 86 -21.49 -0.97 13.42
CA PRO A 86 -21.67 -0.57 12.02
C PRO A 86 -22.83 0.40 11.81
N GLU A 87 -23.95 0.14 12.48
CA GLU A 87 -25.15 0.97 12.40
C GLU A 87 -24.91 2.36 12.98
N THR A 88 -24.23 2.45 14.13
CA THR A 88 -23.85 3.74 14.73
C THR A 88 -22.94 4.52 13.80
N LEU A 89 -21.90 3.88 13.25
CA LEU A 89 -20.97 4.55 12.33
C LEU A 89 -21.70 5.10 11.11
N ARG A 90 -22.50 4.27 10.44
CA ARG A 90 -23.22 4.61 9.20
C ARG A 90 -24.24 5.73 9.41
N ARG A 91 -24.91 5.75 10.56
CA ARG A 91 -25.96 6.73 10.86
C ARG A 91 -25.39 8.11 11.21
N HIS A 92 -24.26 8.14 11.92
CA HIS A 92 -23.81 9.35 12.60
C HIS A 92 -22.60 10.02 11.95
N ILE A 93 -21.78 9.29 11.18
CA ILE A 93 -20.59 9.86 10.56
C ILE A 93 -20.84 10.09 9.07
N PRO A 94 -20.89 11.36 8.60
CA PRO A 94 -21.07 11.69 7.20
C PRO A 94 -19.83 11.34 6.38
N VAL A 95 -20.04 11.02 5.11
CA VAL A 95 -18.97 10.79 4.14
C VAL A 95 -18.44 12.13 3.65
N LEU A 96 -17.13 12.35 3.80
CA LEU A 96 -16.47 13.53 3.24
C LEU A 96 -16.24 13.37 1.73
N THR A 97 -16.62 14.39 0.98
CA THR A 97 -16.33 14.52 -0.44
C THR A 97 -14.92 15.08 -0.67
N ARG A 98 -14.41 14.90 -1.90
CA ARG A 98 -13.11 15.43 -2.30
C ARG A 98 -13.03 16.96 -2.15
N SER A 99 -14.08 17.68 -2.55
CA SER A 99 -14.14 19.14 -2.43
C SER A 99 -14.13 19.57 -0.97
N GLU A 100 -14.90 18.92 -0.09
CA GLU A 100 -14.90 19.23 1.34
C GLU A 100 -13.53 19.03 1.95
N ILE A 101 -12.81 17.94 1.63
CA ILE A 101 -11.46 17.72 2.14
C ILE A 101 -10.51 18.85 1.71
N GLN A 102 -10.62 19.31 0.45
CA GLN A 102 -9.80 20.40 -0.06
C GLN A 102 -10.10 21.74 0.59
N ASP A 103 -11.38 21.99 0.90
CA ASP A 103 -11.83 23.25 1.48
C ASP A 103 -11.59 23.30 3.00
N LEU A 104 -11.68 22.15 3.70
CA LEU A 104 -11.41 22.03 5.13
C LEU A 104 -9.90 22.15 5.43
N GLY A 105 -9.04 21.51 4.64
CA GLY A 105 -7.59 21.63 4.78
C GLY A 105 -7.07 21.21 6.15
N ASP A 106 -6.39 22.12 6.85
CA ASP A 106 -5.61 21.82 8.06
C ASP A 106 -6.46 21.40 9.27
N VAL A 107 -7.75 21.77 9.30
CA VAL A 107 -8.66 21.36 10.40
C VAL A 107 -8.95 19.85 10.40
N LEU A 108 -8.61 19.14 9.33
CA LEU A 108 -8.65 17.68 9.24
C LEU A 108 -7.36 17.00 9.73
N VAL A 109 -6.31 17.77 10.05
CA VAL A 109 -5.05 17.23 10.55
C VAL A 109 -5.09 17.12 12.08
N SER A 110 -4.60 16.00 12.59
CA SER A 110 -4.44 15.80 14.03
C SER A 110 -3.38 16.73 14.61
N GLU A 111 -3.74 17.50 15.63
CA GLU A 111 -2.84 18.39 16.37
C GLU A 111 -1.84 17.59 17.22
N GLU A 112 -2.23 16.41 17.68
CA GLU A 112 -1.42 15.51 18.50
C GLU A 112 -1.36 14.14 17.82
N VAL A 113 -0.17 13.60 17.57
CA VAL A 113 0.01 12.22 17.10
C VAL A 113 0.98 11.57 18.07
N PRO A 114 0.69 10.36 18.59
CA PRO A 114 1.56 9.68 19.53
C PRO A 114 2.99 9.51 19.01
N ASP A 115 3.99 9.69 19.88
CA ASP A 115 5.41 9.52 19.53
C ASP A 115 5.73 8.15 18.95
N SER A 116 5.02 7.11 19.42
CA SER A 116 5.13 5.73 18.94
C SER A 116 4.74 5.55 17.46
N HIS A 117 4.13 6.55 16.83
CA HIS A 117 3.77 6.51 15.41
C HIS A 117 4.92 6.99 14.49
N GLY A 118 6.00 7.51 15.07
CA GLY A 118 7.21 7.92 14.36
C GLY A 118 7.06 9.26 13.61
N GLY A 119 8.05 9.53 12.74
CA GLY A 119 8.10 10.74 11.93
C GLY A 119 6.88 10.94 11.04
N ARG A 120 6.59 12.20 10.68
CA ARG A 120 5.47 12.58 9.81
C ARG A 120 5.98 13.15 8.49
N GLY A 121 5.21 12.95 7.43
CA GLY A 121 5.46 13.50 6.11
C GLY A 121 4.17 13.75 5.35
N GLU A 122 4.26 14.58 4.32
CA GLU A 122 3.10 14.93 3.49
C GLU A 122 3.19 14.26 2.13
N VAL A 123 2.05 13.79 1.64
CA VAL A 123 1.89 13.33 0.26
C VAL A 123 0.71 14.02 -0.38
N PHE A 124 0.80 14.21 -1.70
CA PHE A 124 -0.23 14.87 -2.48
C PHE A 124 -0.77 13.88 -3.51
N THR A 125 -2.09 13.86 -3.69
CA THR A 125 -2.68 13.12 -4.81
C THR A 125 -2.29 13.78 -6.13
N SER A 126 -2.11 13.01 -7.20
CA SER A 126 -1.77 13.52 -8.55
C SER A 126 -2.76 14.52 -9.15
N GLY A 127 -3.96 14.68 -8.56
CA GLY A 127 -4.83 15.82 -8.83
C GLY A 127 -5.36 15.88 -10.26
N SER A 128 -5.93 14.78 -10.78
CA SER A 128 -6.56 14.75 -12.12
C SER A 128 -7.62 15.85 -12.33
N THR A 129 -8.18 16.40 -11.25
CA THR A 129 -9.17 17.49 -11.26
C THR A 129 -8.56 18.88 -10.98
N GLY A 130 -7.24 19.05 -11.06
CA GLY A 130 -6.53 20.33 -10.88
C GLY A 130 -6.30 20.77 -9.43
N ARG A 131 -7.00 20.19 -8.45
CA ARG A 131 -6.75 20.41 -7.00
C ARG A 131 -6.29 19.10 -6.34
N PRO A 132 -5.01 18.97 -5.96
CA PRO A 132 -4.53 17.86 -5.13
C PRO A 132 -5.19 17.81 -3.75
N ILE A 133 -5.35 16.62 -3.16
CA ILE A 133 -5.58 16.46 -1.72
C ILE A 133 -4.22 16.27 -1.07
N ARG A 134 -3.97 17.01 0.02
CA ARG A 134 -2.84 16.82 0.93
C ARG A 134 -3.21 15.76 1.96
N VAL A 135 -2.35 14.77 2.17
CA VAL A 135 -2.50 13.73 3.19
C VAL A 135 -1.24 13.72 4.05
N VAL A 136 -1.42 13.81 5.36
CA VAL A 136 -0.33 13.65 6.33
C VAL A 136 -0.23 12.18 6.72
N LYS A 137 0.96 11.61 6.57
CA LYS A 137 1.28 10.24 6.92
C LYS A 137 2.35 10.18 7.99
N ASN A 138 2.46 9.03 8.64
CA ASN A 138 3.53 8.74 9.60
C ASN A 138 4.20 7.39 9.31
N GLU A 139 5.34 7.13 9.95
CA GLU A 139 6.09 5.88 9.78
C GLU A 139 5.26 4.62 10.09
N LEU A 140 4.35 4.69 11.07
CA LEU A 140 3.44 3.59 11.37
C LEU A 140 2.52 3.29 10.18
N SER A 141 1.93 4.31 9.56
CA SER A 141 1.07 4.14 8.38
C SER A 141 1.82 3.53 7.19
N GLU A 142 3.10 3.89 7.01
CA GLU A 142 3.97 3.29 5.99
C GLU A 142 4.32 1.83 6.33
N THR A 143 4.44 1.49 7.62
CA THR A 143 4.62 0.09 8.06
C THR A 143 3.39 -0.77 7.70
N PHE A 144 2.17 -0.25 7.92
CA PHE A 144 0.95 -0.92 7.49
C PHE A 144 0.84 -1.02 5.96
N TRP A 145 1.16 0.04 5.23
CA TRP A 145 1.19 0.05 3.76
C TRP A 145 2.11 -1.06 3.22
N ASN A 146 3.30 -1.18 3.80
CA ASN A 146 4.27 -2.20 3.45
C ASN A 146 3.75 -3.62 3.70
N ALA A 147 3.13 -3.89 4.85
CA ALA A 147 2.56 -5.20 5.15
C ALA A 147 1.43 -5.59 4.18
N LEU A 148 0.54 -4.64 3.87
CA LEU A 148 -0.55 -4.84 2.91
C LEU A 148 -0.03 -5.05 1.49
N THR A 149 1.03 -4.35 1.09
CA THR A 149 1.67 -4.54 -0.22
C THR A 149 2.29 -5.93 -0.34
N VAL A 150 2.98 -6.41 0.70
CA VAL A 150 3.53 -7.78 0.71
C VAL A 150 2.39 -8.80 0.60
N ARG A 151 1.29 -8.60 1.34
CA ARG A 151 0.12 -9.46 1.28
C ARG A 151 -0.52 -9.53 -0.11
N ASP A 152 -0.72 -8.38 -0.78
CA ASP A 152 -1.20 -8.32 -2.16
C ASP A 152 -0.33 -9.15 -3.11
N HIS A 153 0.99 -9.02 -2.99
CA HIS A 153 1.91 -9.81 -3.78
C HIS A 153 1.77 -11.31 -3.52
N LEU A 154 1.70 -11.75 -2.26
CA LEU A 154 1.61 -13.17 -1.91
C LEU A 154 0.27 -13.80 -2.32
N TRP A 155 -0.82 -13.04 -2.30
CA TRP A 155 -2.11 -13.49 -2.81
C TRP A 155 -2.07 -13.75 -4.31
N HIS A 156 -1.58 -12.78 -5.07
CA HIS A 156 -1.77 -12.78 -6.52
C HIS A 156 -0.59 -13.34 -7.31
N ARG A 157 0.61 -13.41 -6.73
CA ARG A 157 1.84 -13.64 -7.47
C ARG A 157 2.75 -14.66 -6.76
N ASP A 158 3.54 -15.36 -7.56
CA ASP A 158 4.70 -16.10 -7.07
C ASP A 158 5.90 -15.14 -6.98
N PRO A 159 6.42 -14.85 -5.77
CA PRO A 159 7.51 -13.90 -5.58
C PRO A 159 8.82 -14.33 -6.25
N ASN A 160 8.97 -15.58 -6.67
CA ASN A 160 10.20 -16.10 -7.31
C ASN A 160 10.30 -15.75 -8.80
N LEU A 161 9.23 -15.25 -9.42
CA LEU A 161 9.20 -14.97 -10.87
C LEU A 161 9.59 -13.52 -11.19
N ARG A 162 9.77 -13.24 -12.49
CA ARG A 162 10.14 -11.92 -13.01
C ARG A 162 8.97 -10.95 -13.03
N LEU A 163 9.19 -9.72 -12.58
CA LEU A 163 8.19 -8.64 -12.60
C LEU A 163 8.67 -7.44 -13.42
N ALA A 164 7.92 -7.06 -14.44
CA ALA A 164 8.10 -5.79 -15.14
C ALA A 164 7.20 -4.71 -14.51
N SER A 165 7.72 -3.51 -14.31
CA SER A 165 6.95 -2.35 -13.87
C SER A 165 7.15 -1.19 -14.84
N ILE A 166 6.09 -0.83 -15.57
CA ILE A 166 6.08 0.30 -16.50
C ILE A 166 5.23 1.42 -15.91
N ARG A 167 5.87 2.53 -15.52
CA ARG A 167 5.23 3.62 -14.76
C ARG A 167 5.88 4.99 -15.03
N PRO A 168 5.24 6.11 -14.66
CA PRO A 168 5.87 7.42 -14.71
C PRO A 168 7.15 7.44 -13.87
N LEU A 169 8.25 7.88 -14.49
CA LEU A 169 9.55 8.07 -13.86
C LEU A 169 10.10 9.44 -14.28
N SER A 170 10.82 10.10 -13.38
CA SER A 170 11.36 11.43 -13.63
C SER A 170 12.62 11.37 -14.51
N GLY A 171 12.71 12.29 -15.49
CA GLY A 171 13.85 12.39 -16.39
C GLY A 171 14.12 11.10 -17.17
N ASP A 172 15.39 10.80 -17.39
CA ASP A 172 15.84 9.63 -18.18
C ASP A 172 15.93 8.33 -17.36
N MET A 173 15.21 8.27 -16.23
CA MET A 173 15.21 7.09 -15.38
C MET A 173 14.55 5.91 -16.09
N ALA A 174 15.31 4.81 -16.22
CA ALA A 174 14.86 3.56 -16.84
C ALA A 174 14.34 3.78 -18.28
N SER A 175 15.05 4.58 -19.06
CA SER A 175 14.78 4.81 -20.48
C SER A 175 15.07 3.56 -21.32
N TYR A 176 14.28 3.38 -22.38
CA TYR A 176 14.58 2.47 -23.48
C TYR A 176 15.95 2.82 -24.12
N PRO A 177 16.76 1.85 -24.60
CA PRO A 177 16.44 0.42 -24.74
C PRO A 177 16.68 -0.45 -23.52
N ASP A 178 17.38 0.03 -22.50
CA ASP A 178 17.84 -0.83 -21.41
C ASP A 178 16.81 -0.95 -20.28
N GLY A 179 16.07 0.12 -20.01
CA GLY A 179 15.29 0.23 -18.80
C GLY A 179 16.19 0.24 -17.56
N LYS A 180 15.68 -0.27 -16.42
CA LYS A 180 16.48 -0.50 -15.22
C LYS A 180 16.18 -1.88 -14.65
N LEU A 181 17.18 -2.75 -14.67
CA LEU A 181 17.09 -4.10 -14.11
C LEU A 181 17.49 -4.10 -12.62
N ILE A 182 16.80 -4.90 -11.83
CA ILE A 182 16.98 -5.02 -10.38
C ILE A 182 16.89 -6.50 -9.99
N ASP A 183 17.79 -6.99 -9.15
CA ASP A 183 17.84 -8.41 -8.74
C ASP A 183 16.75 -8.83 -7.73
N ASN A 184 15.72 -8.00 -7.56
CA ASN A 184 14.57 -8.22 -6.68
C ASN A 184 13.42 -7.28 -7.08
N TRP A 185 12.25 -7.45 -6.47
CA TRP A 185 11.08 -6.60 -6.71
C TRP A 185 11.13 -5.22 -6.02
N GLY A 186 12.23 -4.87 -5.34
CA GLY A 186 12.41 -3.58 -4.65
C GLY A 186 11.52 -3.40 -3.42
N GLY A 187 11.54 -2.19 -2.86
CA GLY A 187 10.71 -1.79 -1.72
C GLY A 187 10.78 -2.74 -0.52
N MET A 188 9.66 -2.90 0.19
CA MET A 188 9.59 -3.83 1.32
C MET A 188 9.71 -5.30 0.90
N MET A 189 9.28 -5.66 -0.31
CA MET A 189 9.41 -7.03 -0.82
C MET A 189 10.88 -7.48 -0.75
N ALA A 190 11.81 -6.62 -1.14
CA ALA A 190 13.25 -6.91 -1.09
C ALA A 190 13.85 -6.99 0.32
N HIS A 191 13.18 -6.41 1.33
CA HIS A 191 13.63 -6.42 2.72
C HIS A 191 13.11 -7.61 3.50
N ALA A 192 11.90 -8.09 3.20
CA ALA A 192 11.28 -9.23 3.87
C ALA A 192 11.55 -10.55 3.13
N LEU A 193 11.50 -10.53 1.81
CA LEU A 193 11.48 -11.72 0.96
C LEU A 193 12.65 -11.75 -0.01
N ALA A 194 13.16 -12.95 -0.28
CA ALA A 194 13.91 -13.20 -1.51
C ALA A 194 12.88 -13.31 -2.64
N THR A 195 13.02 -12.42 -3.62
CA THR A 195 12.14 -12.33 -4.81
C THR A 195 12.96 -12.54 -6.07
N GLY A 196 12.29 -12.90 -7.17
CA GLY A 196 12.86 -12.89 -8.51
C GLY A 196 13.23 -11.48 -8.96
N PRO A 197 13.92 -11.33 -10.10
CA PRO A 197 14.35 -10.01 -10.56
C PRO A 197 13.17 -9.18 -11.07
N SER A 198 13.34 -7.87 -11.09
CA SER A 198 12.40 -6.94 -11.70
C SER A 198 13.06 -6.04 -12.72
N GLY A 199 12.23 -5.52 -13.63
CA GLY A 199 12.62 -4.53 -14.64
C GLY A 199 11.73 -3.31 -14.52
N LEU A 200 12.31 -2.12 -14.56
CA LEU A 200 11.60 -0.86 -14.65
C LEU A 200 11.76 -0.30 -16.07
N LEU A 201 10.68 0.29 -16.58
CA LEU A 201 10.69 1.06 -17.82
C LEU A 201 9.85 2.33 -17.64
N ASN A 202 10.33 3.45 -18.17
CA ASN A 202 9.55 4.68 -18.15
C ASN A 202 8.33 4.55 -19.06
N ILE A 203 7.13 4.88 -18.55
CA ILE A 203 5.88 4.81 -19.31
C ILE A 203 5.84 5.77 -20.52
N GLY A 204 6.72 6.78 -20.55
CA GLY A 204 6.89 7.65 -21.72
C GLY A 204 7.52 6.95 -22.94
N THR A 205 8.02 5.73 -22.78
CA THR A 205 8.54 4.89 -23.88
C THR A 205 7.44 4.59 -24.90
N ARG A 206 7.75 4.59 -26.19
CA ARG A 206 6.76 4.28 -27.26
C ARG A 206 6.22 2.86 -27.10
N ILE A 207 4.98 2.60 -27.49
CA ILE A 207 4.31 1.30 -27.22
C ILE A 207 5.06 0.14 -27.89
N GLU A 208 5.53 0.32 -29.13
CA GLU A 208 6.35 -0.66 -29.85
C GLU A 208 7.65 -1.00 -29.09
N ASP A 209 8.29 0.00 -28.52
CA ASP A 209 9.54 -0.14 -27.76
C ASP A 209 9.27 -0.78 -26.38
N GLN A 210 8.11 -0.51 -25.77
CA GLN A 210 7.67 -1.21 -24.56
C GLN A 210 7.44 -2.69 -24.83
N VAL A 211 6.79 -3.04 -25.94
CA VAL A 211 6.52 -4.43 -26.34
C VAL A 211 7.83 -5.17 -26.62
N GLU A 212 8.73 -4.56 -27.38
CA GLU A 212 10.07 -5.10 -27.66
C GLU A 212 10.84 -5.37 -26.35
N TRP A 213 10.87 -4.38 -25.44
CA TRP A 213 11.56 -4.53 -24.16
C TRP A 213 10.93 -5.62 -23.30
N LEU A 214 9.60 -5.73 -23.28
CA LEU A 214 8.87 -6.79 -22.57
C LEU A 214 9.21 -8.17 -23.14
N GLN A 215 9.32 -8.31 -24.46
CA GLN A 215 9.72 -9.57 -25.12
C GLN A 215 11.15 -9.96 -24.74
N ARG A 216 12.10 -9.00 -24.69
CA ARG A 216 13.47 -9.27 -24.22
C ARG A 216 13.53 -9.62 -22.75
N PHE A 217 12.79 -8.90 -21.90
CA PHE A 217 12.82 -9.09 -20.45
C PHE A 217 12.05 -10.35 -20.01
N ASP A 218 11.04 -10.76 -20.78
CA ASP A 218 10.20 -11.94 -20.59
C ASP A 218 9.61 -12.07 -19.15
N PRO A 219 8.86 -11.06 -18.69
CA PRO A 219 8.30 -11.05 -17.34
C PRO A 219 7.12 -12.01 -17.18
N ALA A 220 6.99 -12.62 -15.99
CA ALA A 220 5.78 -13.36 -15.62
C ALA A 220 4.63 -12.43 -15.20
N TYR A 221 4.97 -11.24 -14.68
CA TYR A 221 4.00 -10.24 -14.22
C TYR A 221 4.32 -8.86 -14.79
N ILE A 222 3.30 -8.13 -15.21
CA ILE A 222 3.41 -6.73 -15.62
C ILE A 222 2.60 -5.86 -14.63
N LEU A 223 3.25 -4.85 -14.06
CA LEU A 223 2.64 -3.81 -13.24
C LEU A 223 2.67 -2.49 -14.01
N THR A 224 1.51 -2.04 -14.49
CA THR A 224 1.38 -0.77 -15.23
C THR A 224 -0.03 -0.22 -15.12
N TYR A 225 -0.27 0.96 -15.70
CA TYR A 225 -1.58 1.60 -15.72
C TYR A 225 -2.54 0.86 -16.66
N PRO A 226 -3.85 0.81 -16.37
CA PRO A 226 -4.84 0.16 -17.21
C PRO A 226 -4.83 0.61 -18.68
N GLY A 227 -4.71 1.92 -18.92
CA GLY A 227 -4.62 2.46 -20.28
C GLY A 227 -3.35 2.04 -21.02
N ASN A 228 -2.22 1.89 -20.31
CA ASN A 228 -0.97 1.46 -20.91
C ASN A 228 -0.99 -0.02 -21.28
N ILE A 229 -1.48 -0.90 -20.39
CA ILE A 229 -1.59 -2.33 -20.72
C ILE A 229 -2.60 -2.57 -21.85
N GLN A 230 -3.66 -1.77 -21.94
CA GLN A 230 -4.59 -1.82 -23.06
C GLN A 230 -3.90 -1.45 -24.39
N ALA A 231 -3.09 -0.39 -24.40
CA ALA A 231 -2.34 0.02 -25.60
C ALA A 231 -1.32 -1.05 -26.03
N ILE A 232 -0.60 -1.66 -25.08
CA ILE A 232 0.31 -2.79 -25.32
C ILE A 232 -0.44 -3.97 -25.93
N ALA A 233 -1.58 -4.35 -25.34
CA ALA A 233 -2.39 -5.48 -25.82
C ALA A 233 -2.89 -5.25 -27.26
N ILE A 234 -3.43 -4.06 -27.55
CA ILE A 234 -3.89 -3.69 -28.90
C ILE A 234 -2.72 -3.73 -29.91
N TYR A 235 -1.53 -3.30 -29.50
CA TYR A 235 -0.36 -3.38 -30.38
C TYR A 235 -0.01 -4.83 -30.72
N CYS A 236 0.04 -5.72 -29.73
CA CYS A 236 0.35 -7.15 -29.89
C CYS A 236 -0.72 -7.94 -30.66
N GLU A 237 -1.98 -7.49 -30.67
CA GLU A 237 -3.02 -8.12 -31.50
C GLU A 237 -2.89 -7.76 -32.97
N ARG A 238 -2.27 -6.61 -33.27
CA ARG A 238 -2.18 -6.06 -34.63
C ARG A 238 -0.87 -6.39 -35.35
N HIS A 239 0.15 -6.84 -34.62
CA HIS A 239 1.51 -7.11 -35.11
C HIS A 239 2.02 -8.40 -34.49
#